data_AF-A0A7X9XC58-F1
#
_entry.id   AF-A0A7X9XC58-F1
#
_cell.length_a   1.000
_cell.length_b   1.000
_cell.length_c   1.000
_cell.angle_alpha   90.00
_cell.angle_beta   90.00
_cell.angle_gamma   90.00
#
_symmetry.space_group_name_H-M   'P 1'
#
loop_
_entity.id
_entity.type
_entity.pdbx_description
1 polymer ?
#
loop_
_entity_poly.entity_id
_entity_poly.type
_entity_poly.pdbx_seq_one_letter_code
_entity_poly.pdbx_strand_id
1 'polypeptide(L)'
;MNKYNCPKCNAEPIDGANFCHECGCVLEQHVAQPDLEYQESYAVSINYTDKYDKYLFVYIVIQALTILIDLALRNMLPNTNEYLEPYIKLTGIMFIIDSMAFLFIAFAVNKKRLRILCILLSVFLILKWNYDNIEYIIKYLY
;
A
#
# COMPACT_ATOMS: atom_id res chain seq x y z
N MET A 1 -38.92 2.43 -36.36
CA MET A 1 -38.10 3.65 -36.51
C MET A 1 -36.65 3.21 -36.48
N ASN A 2 -35.93 3.38 -37.58
CA ASN A 2 -34.58 2.84 -37.79
C ASN A 2 -33.60 3.45 -36.77
N LYS A 3 -33.03 2.59 -35.92
CA LYS A 3 -32.29 2.94 -34.70
C LYS A 3 -30.84 3.41 -34.96
N TYR A 4 -30.58 3.93 -36.15
CA TYR A 4 -29.20 4.22 -36.58
C TYR A 4 -28.97 5.67 -36.96
N ASN A 5 -29.98 6.51 -37.21
CA ASN A 5 -29.69 7.88 -37.63
C ASN A 5 -29.28 8.78 -36.46
N CYS A 6 -28.42 9.77 -36.73
CA CYS A 6 -28.03 10.76 -35.74
C CYS A 6 -29.26 11.48 -35.17
N PRO A 7 -29.43 11.55 -33.84
CA PRO A 7 -30.62 12.16 -33.24
C PRO A 7 -30.72 13.68 -33.51
N LYS A 8 -29.61 14.32 -33.90
CA LYS A 8 -29.54 15.77 -34.07
C LYS A 8 -29.77 16.22 -35.51
N CYS A 9 -29.17 15.54 -36.48
CA CYS A 9 -29.26 15.92 -37.89
C CYS A 9 -29.89 14.85 -38.79
N ASN A 10 -30.27 13.70 -38.20
CA ASN A 10 -30.83 12.55 -38.91
C ASN A 10 -29.94 11.98 -40.02
N ALA A 11 -28.66 12.35 -40.05
CA ALA A 11 -27.67 11.78 -40.96
C ALA A 11 -27.38 10.32 -40.57
N GLU A 12 -27.11 9.50 -41.59
CA GLU A 12 -26.67 8.12 -41.42
C GLU A 12 -25.24 8.10 -40.87
N PRO A 13 -24.99 7.51 -39.70
CA PRO A 13 -23.66 7.43 -39.15
C PRO A 13 -22.87 6.33 -39.85
N ILE A 14 -21.56 6.53 -39.91
CA ILE A 14 -20.63 5.51 -40.36
C ILE A 14 -20.54 4.43 -39.27
N ASP A 15 -20.52 3.16 -39.68
CA ASP A 15 -20.38 2.03 -38.75
C ASP A 15 -19.15 2.21 -37.84
N GLY A 16 -19.37 2.20 -36.53
CA GLY A 16 -18.32 2.37 -35.53
C GLY A 16 -17.97 3.83 -35.20
N ALA A 17 -18.62 4.83 -35.79
CA ALA A 17 -18.38 6.24 -35.44
C ALA A 17 -19.00 6.63 -34.08
N ASN A 18 -18.17 7.16 -33.17
CA ASN A 18 -18.61 7.68 -31.86
C ASN A 18 -19.28 9.07 -31.94
N PHE A 19 -19.15 9.73 -33.10
CA PHE A 19 -19.68 11.06 -33.34
C PHE A 19 -20.21 11.14 -34.77
N CYS A 20 -21.24 11.95 -34.95
CA CYS A 20 -21.77 12.24 -36.27
C CYS A 20 -20.77 13.13 -37.03
N HIS A 21 -20.31 12.66 -38.19
CA HIS A 21 -19.38 13.40 -39.04
C HIS A 21 -19.96 14.71 -39.60
N GLU A 22 -21.29 14.81 -39.71
CA GLU A 22 -21.98 15.98 -40.23
C GLU A 22 -22.16 17.08 -39.18
N CYS A 23 -22.59 16.74 -37.96
CA CYS A 23 -22.97 17.73 -36.95
C CYS A 23 -22.11 17.73 -35.67
N GLY A 24 -21.15 16.81 -35.57
CA GLY A 24 -20.28 16.64 -34.41
C GLY A 24 -21.00 16.15 -33.15
N CYS A 25 -22.28 15.77 -33.23
CA CYS A 25 -23.02 15.23 -32.08
C CYS A 25 -22.48 13.85 -31.71
N VAL A 26 -22.23 13.61 -30.42
CA VAL A 26 -21.89 12.29 -29.92
C VAL A 26 -23.05 11.35 -30.21
N LEU A 27 -22.74 10.26 -30.90
CA LEU A 27 -23.68 9.17 -31.09
C LEU A 27 -23.52 8.31 -29.86
N GLU A 28 -24.51 8.28 -28.98
CA GLU A 28 -24.57 7.31 -27.89
C GLU A 28 -24.75 5.93 -28.52
N GLN A 29 -23.66 5.38 -29.05
CA GLN A 29 -23.55 3.95 -29.23
C GLN A 29 -23.83 3.39 -27.85
N HIS A 30 -24.93 2.64 -27.74
CA HIS A 30 -25.16 1.80 -26.58
C HIS A 30 -23.87 1.02 -26.38
N VAL A 31 -23.11 1.43 -25.37
CA VAL A 31 -21.91 0.76 -24.90
C VAL A 31 -22.30 -0.71 -24.85
N ALA A 32 -21.69 -1.51 -25.74
CA ALA A 32 -21.85 -2.94 -25.71
C ALA A 32 -21.69 -3.35 -24.24
N GLN A 33 -22.71 -4.01 -23.69
CA GLN A 33 -22.68 -4.45 -22.30
C GLN A 33 -21.33 -5.10 -22.07
N PRO A 34 -20.50 -4.63 -21.11
CA PRO A 34 -19.24 -5.26 -20.84
C PRO A 34 -19.54 -6.73 -20.50
N ASP A 35 -18.94 -7.61 -21.28
CA ASP A 35 -18.99 -9.04 -21.19
C ASP A 35 -18.81 -9.48 -19.72
N LEU A 36 -19.60 -10.46 -19.27
CA LEU A 36 -19.67 -10.92 -17.87
C LEU A 36 -18.29 -11.23 -17.25
N GLU A 37 -17.32 -11.60 -18.08
CA GLU A 37 -15.92 -11.84 -17.68
C GLU A 37 -15.20 -10.56 -17.23
N TYR A 38 -15.52 -9.39 -17.82
CA TYR A 38 -15.00 -8.09 -17.40
C TYR A 38 -15.55 -7.68 -16.02
N GLN A 39 -16.84 -7.95 -15.76
CA GLN A 39 -17.46 -7.63 -14.46
C GLN A 39 -16.88 -8.46 -13.30
N GLU A 40 -16.59 -9.74 -13.51
CA GLU A 40 -15.91 -10.56 -12.48
C GLU A 40 -14.49 -10.07 -12.20
N SER A 41 -13.73 -9.70 -13.24
CA SER A 41 -12.38 -9.15 -13.07
C SER A 41 -12.38 -7.86 -12.23
N TYR A 42 -13.39 -7.02 -12.42
CA TYR A 42 -13.52 -5.74 -11.71
C TYR A 42 -13.98 -5.95 -10.26
N ALA A 43 -14.98 -6.79 -10.01
CA ALA A 43 -15.43 -7.13 -8.66
C ALA A 43 -14.33 -7.79 -7.80
N VAL A 44 -13.50 -8.65 -8.43
CA VAL A 44 -12.33 -9.24 -7.76
C VAL A 44 -11.29 -8.17 -7.43
N SER A 45 -11.05 -7.21 -8.32
CA SER A 45 -10.08 -6.13 -8.08
C SER A 45 -10.49 -5.18 -6.94
N ILE A 46 -11.78 -4.87 -6.78
CA ILE A 46 -12.30 -4.01 -5.70
C ILE A 46 -12.17 -4.69 -4.32
N ASN A 47 -12.52 -5.98 -4.24
CA ASN A 47 -12.40 -6.75 -3.00
C ASN A 47 -10.92 -6.99 -2.64
N TYR A 48 -10.06 -7.05 -3.66
CA TYR A 48 -8.63 -7.04 -3.50
C TYR A 48 -8.16 -5.74 -2.82
N THR A 49 -8.42 -4.58 -3.43
CA THR A 49 -7.97 -3.27 -2.93
C THR A 49 -8.38 -3.01 -1.49
N ASP A 50 -9.63 -3.31 -1.11
CA ASP A 50 -10.14 -3.05 0.25
C ASP A 50 -9.44 -3.87 1.35
N LYS A 51 -8.91 -5.05 1.01
CA LYS A 51 -8.14 -5.88 1.95
C LYS A 51 -6.72 -5.36 2.15
N TYR A 52 -6.07 -4.88 1.09
CA TYR A 52 -4.70 -4.35 1.17
C TYR A 52 -4.64 -2.99 1.84
N ASP A 53 -5.66 -2.16 1.62
CA ASP A 53 -5.78 -0.85 2.22
C ASP A 53 -5.83 -0.94 3.75
N LYS A 54 -6.48 -1.98 4.30
CA LYS A 54 -6.52 -2.23 5.76
C LYS A 54 -5.15 -2.55 6.35
N TYR A 55 -4.37 -3.45 5.75
CA TYR A 55 -3.03 -3.79 6.26
C TYR A 55 -2.05 -2.64 6.09
N LEU A 56 -2.12 -1.92 4.97
CA LEU A 56 -1.30 -0.74 4.73
C LEU A 56 -1.63 0.38 5.72
N PHE A 57 -2.91 0.61 5.99
CA PHE A 57 -3.36 1.59 6.99
C PHE A 57 -2.84 1.24 8.39
N VAL A 58 -2.98 -0.02 8.82
CA VAL A 58 -2.45 -0.48 10.12
C VAL A 58 -0.94 -0.27 10.20
N TYR A 59 -0.19 -0.60 9.15
CA TYR A 59 1.26 -0.36 9.10
C TYR A 59 1.61 1.14 9.23
N ILE A 60 0.91 2.00 8.48
CA ILE A 60 1.14 3.46 8.53
C ILE A 60 0.87 4.00 9.94
N VAL A 61 -0.19 3.54 10.61
CA VAL A 61 -0.52 3.93 11.98
C VAL A 61 0.57 3.48 12.95
N ILE A 62 1.06 2.24 12.83
CA ILE A 62 2.14 1.73 13.68
C ILE A 62 3.40 2.58 13.50
N GLN A 63 3.84 2.87 12.25
CA GLN A 63 5.03 3.71 12.05
C GLN A 63 4.85 5.14 12.52
N ALA A 64 3.67 5.73 12.35
CA ALA A 64 3.40 7.06 12.88
C ALA A 64 3.54 7.08 14.41
N LEU A 65 3.00 6.07 15.11
CA LEU A 65 3.15 5.94 16.55
C LEU A 65 4.62 5.71 16.95
N THR A 66 5.35 4.85 16.22
CA THR A 66 6.77 4.62 16.50
C THR A 66 7.58 5.92 16.40
N ILE A 67 7.37 6.70 15.33
CA ILE A 67 8.07 7.99 15.15
C ILE A 67 7.72 8.98 16.26
N LEU A 68 6.44 9.05 16.66
CA LEU A 68 6.01 9.93 17.74
C LEU A 68 6.65 9.56 19.08
N ILE A 69 6.78 8.27 19.38
CA ILE A 69 7.43 7.79 20.61
C ILE A 69 8.94 8.11 20.56
N ASP A 70 9.63 7.87 19.44
CA ASP A 70 11.06 8.20 19.30
C ASP A 70 11.30 9.71 19.49
N LEU A 71 10.45 10.54 18.90
CA LEU A 71 10.53 11.99 19.03
C LEU A 71 10.24 12.47 20.46
N ALA A 72 9.25 11.86 21.13
CA ALA A 72 8.96 12.12 22.54
C ALA A 72 10.13 11.72 23.44
N LEU A 73 10.73 10.55 23.21
CA LEU A 73 11.89 10.07 23.94
C LEU A 73 13.08 11.04 23.78
N ARG A 74 13.41 11.44 22.56
CA ARG A 74 14.51 12.41 22.30
C ARG A 74 14.31 13.75 22.97
N ASN A 75 13.07 14.22 23.07
CA ASN A 75 12.75 15.50 23.70
C ASN A 75 12.70 15.41 25.24
N MET A 76 12.33 14.26 25.79
CA MET A 76 12.21 14.08 27.25
C MET A 76 13.49 13.61 27.94
N LEU A 77 14.41 12.98 27.20
CA LEU A 77 15.65 12.45 27.76
C LEU A 77 16.75 13.53 27.69
N PRO A 78 17.10 14.19 28.82
CA PRO A 78 18.28 15.05 28.85
C PRO A 78 19.51 14.23 28.45
N ASN A 79 20.48 14.89 27.81
CA ASN A 79 21.73 14.31 27.29
C ASN A 79 22.69 13.89 28.42
N THR A 80 22.18 13.10 29.35
CA THR A 80 22.85 12.61 30.55
C THR A 80 22.85 11.09 30.52
N ASN A 81 24.01 10.50 30.81
CA ASN A 81 24.28 9.06 30.73
C ASN A 81 23.35 8.20 31.62
N GLU A 82 22.66 8.82 32.57
CA GLU A 82 21.76 8.16 33.54
C GLU A 82 20.56 7.48 32.89
N TYR A 83 20.06 8.02 31.76
CA TYR A 83 18.92 7.45 31.05
C TYR A 83 19.29 6.69 29.78
N LEU A 84 20.59 6.49 29.53
CA LEU A 84 21.08 5.79 28.35
C LEU A 84 20.60 4.34 28.31
N GLU A 85 20.61 3.66 29.46
CA GLU A 85 20.19 2.26 29.58
C GLU A 85 18.68 2.04 29.31
N PRO A 86 17.74 2.75 29.99
CA PRO A 86 16.31 2.60 29.70
C PRO A 86 15.96 3.05 28.27
N TYR A 87 16.63 4.07 27.74
CA TYR A 87 16.48 4.49 26.34
C TYR A 87 16.84 3.36 25.37
N ILE A 88 18.04 2.76 25.52
CA ILE A 88 18.48 1.65 24.66
C ILE A 88 17.49 0.46 24.73
N LYS A 89 16.99 0.12 25.92
CA LYS A 89 15.97 -0.93 26.08
C LYS A 89 14.67 -0.61 25.33
N LEU A 90 14.19 0.63 25.44
CA LEU A 90 12.99 1.08 24.72
C LEU A 90 13.20 1.06 23.21
N THR A 91 14.31 1.62 22.72
CA THR A 91 14.64 1.65 21.29
C THR A 91 14.77 0.24 20.71
N GLY A 92 15.31 -0.71 21.48
CA GLY A 92 15.34 -2.12 21.08
C GLY A 92 13.95 -2.76 20.96
N ILE A 93 13.06 -2.49 21.90
CA ILE A 93 11.66 -2.96 21.83
C ILE A 93 10.95 -2.36 20.60
N MET A 94 11.14 -1.06 20.37
CA MET A 94 10.57 -0.38 19.21
C MET A 94 11.08 -0.95 17.89
N PHE A 95 12.38 -1.26 17.82
CA PHE A 95 12.97 -1.91 16.65
C PHE A 95 12.35 -3.28 16.36
N ILE A 96 12.07 -4.08 17.40
CA ILE A 96 11.39 -5.39 17.24
C ILE A 96 9.96 -5.19 16.71
N ILE A 97 9.23 -4.21 17.24
CA ILE A 97 7.86 -3.89 16.79
C ILE A 97 7.87 -3.46 15.33
N ASP A 98 8.78 -2.57 14.93
CA ASP A 98 8.92 -2.12 13.53
C ASP A 98 9.30 -3.29 12.61
N SER A 99 10.21 -4.16 13.06
CA SER A 99 10.60 -5.37 12.32
C SER A 99 9.43 -6.33 12.11
N MET A 100 8.56 -6.48 13.12
CA MET A 100 7.31 -7.23 12.99
C MET A 100 6.31 -6.52 12.08
N ALA A 101 6.25 -5.18 12.12
CA ALA A 101 5.40 -4.37 11.25
C ALA A 101 5.76 -4.55 9.77
N PHE A 102 7.04 -4.68 9.42
CA PHE A 102 7.49 -4.97 8.05
C PHE A 102 6.98 -6.32 7.52
N LEU A 103 6.70 -7.30 8.38
CA LEU A 103 6.07 -8.56 7.94
C LEU A 103 4.65 -8.33 7.44
N PHE A 104 3.90 -7.38 8.03
CA PHE A 104 2.56 -7.03 7.55
C PHE A 104 2.59 -6.45 6.13
N ILE A 105 3.63 -5.68 5.76
CA ILE A 105 3.83 -5.22 4.37
C ILE A 105 4.02 -6.43 3.45
N ALA A 106 4.83 -7.42 3.84
CA ALA A 106 5.03 -8.61 3.02
C ALA A 106 3.72 -9.39 2.78
N PHE A 107 2.84 -9.45 3.78
CA PHE A 107 1.50 -10.03 3.62
C PHE A 107 0.58 -9.18 2.73
N ALA A 108 0.70 -7.85 2.80
CA ALA A 108 -0.03 -6.93 1.93
C ALA A 108 0.47 -6.97 0.47
N VAL A 109 1.68 -7.44 0.20
CA VAL A 109 2.17 -7.57 -1.18
C VAL A 109 1.63 -8.85 -1.82
N ASN A 110 0.84 -8.71 -2.89
CA ASN A 110 0.27 -9.88 -3.57
C ASN A 110 1.23 -10.54 -4.58
N LYS A 111 2.14 -9.76 -5.19
CA LYS A 111 3.10 -10.31 -6.15
C LYS A 111 4.12 -11.18 -5.42
N LYS A 112 4.13 -12.49 -5.70
CA LYS A 112 5.04 -13.48 -5.07
C LYS A 112 6.50 -13.05 -5.04
N ARG A 113 7.03 -12.53 -6.16
CA ARG A 113 8.43 -12.04 -6.25
C ARG A 113 8.70 -10.87 -5.30
N LEU A 114 7.76 -9.94 -5.22
CA LEU A 114 7.89 -8.74 -4.39
C LEU A 114 7.71 -9.07 -2.90
N ARG A 115 6.83 -10.03 -2.57
CA ARG A 115 6.68 -10.56 -1.21
C ARG A 115 7.97 -11.18 -0.69
N ILE A 116 8.62 -12.02 -1.49
CA ILE A 116 9.90 -12.65 -1.12
C ILE A 116 10.97 -11.58 -0.87
N LEU A 117 11.04 -10.56 -1.74
CA LEU A 117 11.98 -9.46 -1.58
C LEU A 117 11.73 -8.66 -0.30
N CYS A 118 10.47 -8.38 0.05
CA CYS A 118 10.12 -7.73 1.31
C CYS A 118 10.56 -8.58 2.52
N ILE A 119 10.30 -9.90 2.51
CA ILE A 119 10.72 -10.78 3.61
C ILE A 119 12.24 -10.78 3.77
N LEU A 120 12.99 -10.90 2.67
CA LEU A 120 14.45 -10.87 2.70
C LEU A 120 14.98 -9.54 3.23
N LEU A 121 14.39 -8.41 2.83
CA LEU A 121 14.73 -7.09 3.33
C LEU A 121 14.47 -7.00 4.84
N SER A 122 13.32 -7.46 5.33
CA SER A 122 13.00 -7.45 6.76
C SER A 122 14.01 -8.26 7.57
N VAL A 123 14.34 -9.48 7.11
CA VAL A 123 15.36 -10.32 7.76
C VAL A 123 16.73 -9.64 7.77
N PHE A 124 17.12 -9.02 6.66
CA PHE A 124 18.39 -8.30 6.57
C PHE A 124 18.45 -7.11 7.54
N LEU A 125 17.37 -6.32 7.65
CA LEU A 125 17.28 -5.19 8.59
C LEU A 125 17.39 -5.67 10.04
N ILE A 126 16.70 -6.76 10.38
CA ILE A 126 16.79 -7.40 11.71
C ILE A 126 18.24 -7.81 12.00
N LEU A 127 18.88 -8.54 11.08
CA LEU A 127 20.27 -8.99 11.25
C LEU A 127 21.24 -7.82 11.40
N LYS A 128 21.07 -6.77 10.59
CA LYS A 128 21.89 -5.55 10.67
C LYS A 128 21.76 -4.87 12.02
N TRP A 129 20.54 -4.68 12.52
CA TRP A 129 20.36 -4.07 13.83
C TRP A 129 20.93 -4.91 14.96
N ASN A 130 20.75 -6.23 14.92
CA ASN A 130 21.37 -7.13 15.91
C ASN A 130 22.89 -7.02 15.84
N TYR A 131 23.48 -6.93 14.64
CA TYR A 131 24.92 -6.74 14.48
C TYR A 131 25.40 -5.41 15.06
N ASP A 132 24.71 -4.30 14.74
CA ASP A 132 25.07 -2.96 15.22
C ASP A 132 24.89 -2.84 16.76
N ASN A 133 24.04 -3.67 17.36
CA ASN A 133 23.73 -3.65 18.80
C ASN A 133 24.21 -4.90 19.56
N ILE A 134 25.08 -5.73 18.96
CA ILE A 134 25.50 -7.02 19.54
C ILE A 134 26.11 -6.84 20.94
N GLU A 135 26.90 -5.78 21.13
CA GLU A 135 27.55 -5.48 22.41
C GLU A 135 26.51 -5.17 23.50
N TYR A 136 25.41 -4.52 23.14
CA TYR A 136 24.31 -4.23 24.04
C TYR A 136 23.46 -5.47 24.33
N ILE A 137 23.18 -6.29 23.32
CA ILE A 137 22.45 -7.55 23.49
C ILE A 137 23.21 -8.45 24.46
N ILE A 138 24.53 -8.62 24.27
CA ILE A 138 25.36 -9.45 25.15
C ILE A 138 25.38 -8.89 26.58
N LYS A 139 25.38 -7.57 26.76
CA LYS A 139 25.47 -6.93 28.07
C LYS A 139 24.17 -6.98 28.89
N TYR A 140 23.00 -7.07 28.25
CA TYR A 140 21.71 -6.94 28.92
C TYR A 140 20.78 -8.15 28.79
N LEU A 141 21.02 -9.06 27.85
CA LEU A 141 20.27 -10.33 27.71
C LEU A 141 20.99 -11.53 28.34
N TYR A 142 22.28 -11.42 28.64
CA TYR A 142 23.11 -12.41 29.33
C TYR A 142 23.70 -11.81 30.60
#